data_AF-A0A7X7RPL7-F1
#
_entry.id   AF-A0A7X7RPL7-F1
#
_cell.length_a   1.000
_cell.length_b   1.000
_cell.length_c   1.000
_cell.angle_alpha   90.00
_cell.angle_beta   90.00
_cell.angle_gamma   90.00
#
_symmetry.space_group_name_H-M   'P 1'
#
loop_
_entity.id
_entity.type
_entity.pdbx_description
1 polymer ?
#
loop_
_entity_poly.entity_id
_entity_poly.type
_entity_poly.pdbx_seq_one_letter_code
_entity_poly.pdbx_strand_id
1 'polypeptide(L)'
;MHYCQRLTPGGSWMIWDKRCPHCGGKAACQVGPCHSNDIGDYEDVWANFHTHRTIFRHYWNGFGRASEKGVKRIHPTQKPVLLMGWLIERAVPAGGLVIDPYAGSCSTLIAARLSGRYAIGIEADARHIPAAIARLSQ
;
A
#
# COMPACT_ATOMS: atom_id res chain seq x y z
N MET A 1 -13.65 1.18 -11.32
CA MET A 1 -13.26 -0.14 -10.77
C MET A 1 -14.06 -1.27 -11.43
N HIS A 2 -13.40 -2.19 -12.15
CA HIS A 2 -14.04 -3.29 -12.89
C HIS A 2 -14.86 -4.27 -12.02
N TYR A 3 -14.61 -4.35 -10.71
CA TYR A 3 -15.27 -5.31 -9.80
C TYR A 3 -16.15 -4.65 -8.73
N CYS A 4 -16.36 -3.33 -8.79
CA CYS A 4 -17.12 -2.61 -7.75
C CYS A 4 -18.55 -3.16 -7.56
N GLN A 5 -19.17 -3.65 -8.62
CA GLN A 5 -20.51 -4.25 -8.59
C GLN A 5 -20.59 -5.58 -7.82
N ARG A 6 -19.45 -6.23 -7.54
CA ARG A 6 -19.38 -7.52 -6.83
C ARG A 6 -19.06 -7.36 -5.34
N LEU A 7 -18.85 -6.14 -4.87
CA LEU A 7 -18.52 -5.87 -3.47
C LEU A 7 -19.73 -6.13 -2.58
N THR A 8 -19.51 -6.73 -1.41
CA THR A 8 -20.62 -7.06 -0.52
C THR A 8 -21.26 -5.79 0.05
N PRO A 9 -22.59 -5.77 0.24
CA PRO A 9 -23.25 -4.70 0.98
C PRO A 9 -22.68 -4.56 2.40
N GLY A 10 -22.79 -3.36 2.98
CA GLY A 10 -22.36 -3.10 4.37
C GLY A 10 -20.86 -2.84 4.55
N GLY A 11 -20.06 -2.88 3.48
CA GLY A 11 -18.64 -2.54 3.54
C GLY A 11 -18.35 -1.04 3.70
N SER A 12 -17.08 -0.71 3.87
CA SER A 12 -16.58 0.65 4.02
C SER A 12 -15.46 0.95 3.03
N TRP A 13 -15.40 2.21 2.58
CA TRP A 13 -14.35 2.70 1.70
C TRP A 13 -13.31 3.49 2.48
N MET A 14 -12.05 3.29 2.11
CA MET A 14 -10.90 4.06 2.55
C MET A 14 -10.16 4.56 1.32
N ILE A 15 -9.44 5.67 1.46
CA ILE A 15 -8.69 6.28 0.36
C ILE A 15 -7.23 6.39 0.75
N TRP A 16 -6.33 5.92 -0.11
CA TRP A 16 -4.93 6.29 -0.08
C TRP A 16 -4.71 7.49 -0.99
N ASP A 17 -4.37 8.64 -0.40
CA ASP A 17 -4.00 9.85 -1.12
C ASP A 17 -2.47 9.86 -1.33
N LYS A 18 -2.06 9.72 -2.59
CA LYS A 18 -0.66 9.63 -3.02
C LYS A 18 -0.03 10.99 -3.26
N ARG A 19 -0.77 12.08 -3.10
CA ARG A 19 -0.29 13.44 -3.39
C ARG A 19 0.67 13.94 -2.31
N CYS A 20 1.49 14.92 -2.70
CA CYS A 20 2.44 15.54 -1.79
C CYS A 20 1.70 16.27 -0.65
N PRO A 21 2.02 16.01 0.63
CA PRO A 21 1.31 16.61 1.77
C PRO A 21 1.53 18.14 1.89
N HIS A 22 2.63 18.65 1.32
CA HIS A 22 2.95 20.08 1.36
C HIS A 22 2.06 20.91 0.42
N CYS A 23 1.81 20.44 -0.80
CA CYS A 23 1.15 21.24 -1.84
C CYS A 23 -0.14 20.63 -2.39
N GLY A 24 -0.49 19.41 -1.99
CA GLY A 24 -1.65 18.69 -2.55
C GLY A 24 -1.53 18.34 -4.04
N GLY A 25 -0.31 18.28 -4.58
CA GLY A 25 -0.04 17.97 -6.00
C GLY A 25 0.02 19.19 -6.94
N LYS A 26 0.08 20.42 -6.41
CA LYS A 26 0.21 21.63 -7.26
C LYS A 26 1.49 21.59 -8.10
N ALA A 27 1.35 21.93 -9.38
CA ALA A 27 2.45 21.97 -10.37
C ALA A 27 3.63 22.89 -9.95
N ALA A 28 3.37 23.93 -9.16
CA ALA A 28 4.36 24.91 -8.70
C ALA A 28 5.19 24.48 -7.47
N CYS A 29 5.08 23.23 -7.01
CA CYS A 29 5.79 22.76 -5.82
C CYS A 29 7.30 22.59 -6.08
N GLN A 30 8.13 23.29 -5.29
CA GLN A 30 9.58 23.38 -5.48
C GLN A 30 10.41 22.45 -4.57
N VAL A 31 9.76 21.59 -3.77
CA VAL A 31 10.40 20.82 -2.68
C VAL A 31 10.74 19.36 -3.08
N GLY A 32 10.69 19.04 -4.38
CA GLY A 32 10.96 17.71 -4.95
C GLY A 32 10.13 17.47 -6.21
N PRO A 33 10.13 16.28 -6.84
CA PRO A 33 9.32 15.99 -8.03
C PRO A 33 7.83 15.81 -7.67
N CYS A 34 7.24 16.78 -6.98
CA CYS A 34 5.88 16.80 -6.43
C CYS A 34 4.82 17.18 -7.48
N HIS A 35 5.06 16.88 -8.75
CA HIS A 35 4.09 17.07 -9.82
C HIS A 35 3.04 15.95 -9.78
N SER A 36 1.77 16.32 -9.95
CA SER A 36 0.74 15.36 -10.35
C SER A 36 1.20 14.65 -11.62
N ASN A 37 0.95 13.36 -11.69
CA ASN A 37 1.23 12.55 -12.86
C ASN A 37 0.06 11.60 -13.11
N ASP A 38 -0.07 11.13 -14.34
CA ASP A 38 -1.23 10.35 -14.80
C ASP A 38 -1.22 8.88 -14.32
N ILE A 39 -0.66 8.62 -13.14
CA ILE A 39 -0.63 7.30 -12.48
C ILE A 39 -1.62 7.24 -11.29
N GLY A 40 -2.57 8.18 -11.27
CA GLY A 40 -3.61 8.33 -10.26
C GLY A 40 -3.12 9.06 -9.01
N ASP A 41 -3.87 10.06 -8.58
CA ASP A 41 -3.61 10.82 -7.36
C ASP A 41 -3.97 10.07 -6.08
N TYR A 42 -4.88 9.11 -6.18
CA TYR A 42 -5.35 8.31 -5.07
C TYR A 42 -5.63 6.88 -5.51
N GLU A 43 -5.79 6.01 -4.52
CA GLU A 43 -6.28 4.65 -4.70
C GLU A 43 -7.37 4.38 -3.66
N ASP A 44 -8.44 3.77 -4.12
CA ASP A 44 -9.61 3.38 -3.37
C ASP A 44 -9.45 1.96 -2.83
N VAL A 45 -9.73 1.80 -1.53
CA VAL A 45 -9.62 0.53 -0.80
C VAL A 45 -10.99 0.20 -0.22
N TRP A 46 -11.47 -1.00 -0.51
CA TRP A 46 -12.71 -1.50 0.04
C TRP A 46 -12.45 -2.52 1.15
N ALA A 47 -13.25 -2.45 2.21
CA ALA A 47 -13.28 -3.40 3.31
C ALA A 47 -14.70 -3.93 3.50
N ASN A 48 -14.85 -5.23 3.74
CA ASN A 48 -16.14 -5.89 4.00
C ASN A 48 -16.68 -5.69 5.43
N PHE A 49 -16.03 -4.83 6.22
CA PHE A 49 -16.41 -4.50 7.58
C PHE A 49 -16.64 -3.00 7.75
N HIS A 50 -17.32 -2.63 8.85
CA HIS A 50 -17.54 -1.24 9.20
C HIS A 50 -16.27 -0.62 9.78
N THR A 51 -15.78 0.43 9.13
CA THR A 51 -14.68 1.26 9.61
C THR A 51 -14.92 2.72 9.21
N HIS A 52 -14.25 3.65 9.90
CA HIS A 52 -14.31 5.05 9.52
C HIS A 52 -13.85 5.22 8.08
N ARG A 53 -14.61 6.00 7.30
CA ARG A 53 -14.21 6.43 5.96
C ARG A 53 -13.12 7.48 6.11
N THR A 54 -11.88 7.03 6.00
CA THR A 54 -10.70 7.85 6.29
C THR A 54 -9.75 7.89 5.10
N ILE A 55 -8.96 8.96 5.06
CA ILE A 55 -7.92 9.17 4.05
C ILE A 55 -6.56 8.92 4.71
N PHE A 56 -5.80 7.98 4.16
CA PHE A 56 -4.38 7.83 4.46
C PHE A 56 -3.58 8.67 3.47
N ARG A 57 -2.93 9.74 3.94
CA ARG A 57 -2.08 10.58 3.09
C ARG A 57 -0.64 10.09 3.16
N HIS A 58 -0.13 9.57 2.06
CA HIS A 58 1.26 9.14 1.96
C HIS A 58 1.77 9.24 0.54
N TYR A 59 2.69 10.18 0.32
CA TYR A 59 3.19 10.50 -1.01
C TYR A 59 3.91 9.32 -1.67
N TRP A 60 3.43 8.93 -2.86
CA TRP A 60 3.97 7.81 -3.64
C TRP A 60 3.55 7.89 -5.11
N ASN A 61 4.36 8.51 -5.96
CA ASN A 61 4.00 8.80 -7.34
C ASN A 61 5.01 8.26 -8.37
N GLY A 62 5.77 7.22 -8.05
CA GLY A 62 6.75 6.61 -8.97
C GLY A 62 8.04 7.42 -9.16
N PHE A 63 7.96 8.74 -9.28
CA PHE A 63 9.11 9.66 -9.29
C PHE A 63 9.57 10.05 -7.89
N GLY A 64 8.69 9.94 -6.89
CA GLY A 64 8.98 10.24 -5.50
C GLY A 64 8.16 9.41 -4.52
N ARG A 65 8.68 9.32 -3.30
CA ARG A 65 8.07 8.61 -2.17
C ARG A 65 8.45 9.25 -0.85
N ALA A 66 7.49 9.31 0.09
CA ALA A 66 7.71 9.85 1.43
C ALA A 66 8.52 8.89 2.32
N SER A 67 8.34 7.57 2.15
CA SER A 67 9.07 6.52 2.89
C SER A 67 9.95 5.68 1.97
N GLU A 68 10.75 4.79 2.56
CA GLU A 68 11.62 3.85 1.84
C GLU A 68 12.61 4.57 0.90
N LYS A 69 13.04 5.79 1.29
CA LYS A 69 14.05 6.57 0.54
C LYS A 69 15.35 5.77 0.48
N GLY A 70 15.97 5.71 -0.71
CA GLY A 70 17.19 4.93 -0.94
C GLY A 70 16.99 3.41 -1.08
N VAL A 71 15.80 2.87 -0.80
CA VAL A 71 15.54 1.42 -0.94
C VAL A 71 15.25 1.09 -2.40
N LYS A 72 16.04 0.23 -3.05
CA LYS A 72 15.81 -0.15 -4.45
C LYS A 72 14.39 -0.72 -4.63
N ARG A 73 13.66 -0.22 -5.63
CA ARG A 73 12.33 -0.74 -5.98
C ARG A 73 12.51 -2.10 -6.66
N ILE A 74 11.77 -3.10 -6.18
CA ILE A 74 11.85 -4.48 -6.70
C ILE A 74 10.63 -4.88 -7.52
N HIS A 75 9.51 -4.13 -7.39
CA HIS A 75 8.28 -4.37 -8.14
C HIS A 75 7.70 -3.06 -8.72
N PRO A 76 7.24 -3.03 -10.00
CA PRO A 76 6.69 -1.84 -10.65
C PRO A 76 5.48 -1.21 -9.93
N THR A 77 4.71 -2.02 -9.18
CA THR A 77 3.53 -1.58 -8.41
C THR A 77 3.71 -1.73 -6.90
N GLN A 78 4.95 -1.85 -6.43
CA GLN A 78 5.28 -1.93 -4.99
C GLN A 78 4.52 -0.87 -4.19
N LYS A 79 3.84 -1.33 -3.14
CA LYS A 79 3.11 -0.48 -2.19
C LYS A 79 3.99 -0.13 -0.99
N PRO A 80 3.82 1.05 -0.37
CA PRO A 80 4.56 1.40 0.84
C PRO A 80 4.20 0.46 2.01
N VAL A 81 5.19 0.06 2.80
CA VAL A 81 4.96 -0.77 4.00
C VAL A 81 4.06 -0.05 5.01
N LEU A 82 4.22 1.27 5.16
CA LEU A 82 3.39 2.08 6.06
C LEU A 82 1.89 2.06 5.68
N LEU A 83 1.57 2.07 4.38
CA LEU A 83 0.19 1.94 3.92
C LEU A 83 -0.38 0.59 4.34
N MET A 84 0.37 -0.50 4.13
CA MET A 84 -0.09 -1.83 4.48
C MET A 84 -0.25 -1.99 5.99
N GLY A 85 0.64 -1.42 6.80
CA GLY A 85 0.50 -1.42 8.26
C GLY A 85 -0.77 -0.71 8.73
N TRP A 86 -1.02 0.48 8.16
CA TRP A 86 -2.23 1.25 8.45
C TRP A 86 -3.53 0.50 8.13
N LEU A 87 -3.54 -0.29 7.03
CA LEU A 87 -4.66 -1.16 6.67
C LEU A 87 -4.79 -2.36 7.62
N ILE A 88 -3.69 -3.06 7.88
CA ILE A 88 -3.65 -4.26 8.72
C ILE A 88 -4.11 -3.95 10.15
N GLU A 89 -3.70 -2.81 10.72
CA GLU A 89 -4.12 -2.40 12.06
C GLU A 89 -5.63 -2.24 12.20
N ARG A 90 -6.33 -1.92 11.12
CA ARG A 90 -7.79 -1.75 11.08
C ARG A 90 -8.53 -3.04 10.77
N ALA A 91 -7.91 -3.92 9.97
CA ALA A 91 -8.56 -5.11 9.44
C ALA A 91 -8.30 -6.37 10.27
N VAL A 92 -7.16 -6.43 10.96
CA VAL A 92 -6.69 -7.68 11.59
C VAL A 92 -6.31 -7.43 13.04
N PRO A 93 -6.88 -8.18 14.01
CA PRO A 93 -6.52 -8.06 15.42
C PRO A 93 -5.03 -8.39 15.64
N ALA A 94 -4.47 -7.91 16.76
CA ALA A 94 -3.11 -8.27 17.16
C ALA A 94 -2.97 -9.79 17.29
N GLY A 95 -1.85 -10.36 16.83
CA GLY A 95 -1.64 -11.81 16.76
C GLY A 95 -2.50 -12.52 15.69
N GLY A 96 -3.30 -11.80 14.91
CA GLY A 96 -4.09 -12.36 13.81
C GLY A 96 -3.24 -12.75 12.59
N LEU A 97 -3.89 -13.36 11.60
CA LEU A 97 -3.28 -13.82 10.35
C LEU A 97 -3.68 -12.92 9.17
N VAL A 98 -2.68 -12.45 8.41
CA VAL A 98 -2.86 -11.73 7.15
C VAL A 98 -2.57 -12.68 5.98
N ILE A 99 -3.44 -12.72 4.98
CA ILE A 99 -3.22 -13.51 3.76
C ILE A 99 -3.18 -12.56 2.56
N ASP A 100 -2.08 -12.59 1.81
CA ASP A 100 -1.89 -11.83 0.58
C ASP A 100 -1.69 -12.76 -0.61
N PRO A 101 -2.72 -12.99 -1.44
CA PRO A 101 -2.61 -13.89 -2.59
C PRO A 101 -1.81 -13.30 -3.76
N TYR A 102 -1.41 -12.03 -3.69
CA TYR A 102 -0.68 -11.30 -4.74
C TYR A 102 0.49 -10.53 -4.12
N ALA A 103 1.34 -11.25 -3.40
CA ALA A 103 2.29 -10.67 -2.47
C ALA A 103 3.32 -9.73 -3.14
N GLY A 104 3.68 -9.93 -4.40
CA GLY A 104 4.57 -9.05 -5.17
C GLY A 104 5.87 -8.77 -4.44
N SER A 105 6.06 -7.51 -4.03
CA SER A 105 7.23 -7.07 -3.24
C SER A 105 7.16 -7.39 -1.74
N CYS A 106 6.20 -8.20 -1.30
CA CYS A 106 5.92 -8.58 0.08
C CYS A 106 5.71 -7.43 1.08
N SER A 107 5.29 -6.24 0.62
CA SER A 107 5.05 -5.10 1.51
C SER A 107 4.03 -5.41 2.60
N THR A 108 3.00 -6.21 2.27
CA THR A 108 1.96 -6.68 3.19
C THR A 108 2.53 -7.56 4.30
N LEU A 109 3.36 -8.53 3.95
CA LEU A 109 3.97 -9.48 4.89
C LEU A 109 4.94 -8.77 5.84
N ILE A 110 5.73 -7.83 5.33
CA ILE A 110 6.63 -7.01 6.15
C ILE A 110 5.82 -6.19 7.15
N ALA A 111 4.75 -5.52 6.70
CA ALA A 111 3.89 -4.74 7.56
C ALA A 111 3.19 -5.59 8.63
N ALA A 112 2.72 -6.79 8.28
CA ALA A 112 2.14 -7.73 9.21
C ALA A 112 3.15 -8.13 10.31
N ARG A 113 4.37 -8.52 9.92
CA ARG A 113 5.44 -8.86 10.87
C ARG A 113 5.76 -7.70 11.81
N LEU A 114 5.95 -6.50 11.27
CA LEU A 114 6.26 -5.29 12.06
C LEU A 114 5.14 -4.90 13.02
N SER A 115 3.90 -5.25 12.70
CA SER A 115 2.72 -4.96 13.54
C SER A 115 2.32 -6.14 14.44
N GLY A 116 3.14 -7.19 14.54
CA GLY A 116 2.88 -8.34 15.42
C GLY A 116 1.73 -9.25 14.94
N ARG A 117 1.50 -9.34 13.62
CA ARG A 117 0.59 -10.31 12.99
C ARG A 117 1.39 -11.40 12.26
N TYR A 118 0.80 -12.58 12.16
CA TYR A 118 1.25 -13.62 11.25
C TYR A 118 0.89 -13.26 9.81
N ALA A 119 1.64 -13.77 8.84
CA ALA A 119 1.32 -13.54 7.43
C ALA A 119 1.66 -14.72 6.53
N ILE A 120 0.83 -14.92 5.50
CA ILE A 120 1.05 -15.82 4.38
C ILE A 120 0.97 -15.01 3.09
N GLY A 121 1.96 -15.15 2.23
CA GLY A 121 2.02 -14.50 0.92
C GLY A 121 2.14 -15.53 -0.19
N ILE A 122 1.43 -15.29 -1.29
CA ILE A 122 1.51 -16.08 -2.52
C ILE A 122 1.97 -15.16 -3.64
N GLU A 123 2.98 -15.57 -4.39
CA GLU A 123 3.45 -14.89 -5.59
C GLU A 123 3.58 -15.92 -6.70
N ALA A 124 2.89 -15.71 -7.82
CA ALA A 124 2.86 -16.64 -8.93
C ALA A 124 4.04 -16.43 -9.89
N ASP A 125 4.58 -15.21 -9.97
CA ASP A 125 5.68 -14.87 -10.84
C ASP A 125 7.03 -15.14 -10.18
N ALA A 126 7.67 -16.23 -10.60
CA ALA A 126 8.98 -16.65 -10.13
C ALA A 126 10.07 -15.57 -10.24
N ARG A 127 9.92 -14.57 -11.13
CA ARG A 127 10.89 -13.48 -11.29
C ARG A 127 10.92 -12.53 -10.09
N HIS A 128 9.81 -12.43 -9.34
CA HIS A 128 9.70 -11.54 -8.19
C HIS A 128 10.10 -12.22 -6.87
N ILE A 129 10.02 -13.55 -6.80
CA ILE A 129 10.27 -14.33 -5.58
C ILE A 129 11.65 -14.05 -4.95
N PRO A 130 12.79 -14.08 -5.67
CA PRO A 130 14.10 -13.88 -5.04
C PRO A 130 14.25 -12.52 -4.36
N ALA A 131 13.80 -11.46 -5.04
CA ALA A 131 13.87 -10.10 -4.50
C ALA A 131 12.91 -9.90 -3.33
N ALA A 132 11.74 -10.54 -3.37
CA ALA A 132 10.75 -10.51 -2.30
C ALA A 132 11.26 -11.22 -1.03
N ILE A 133 11.87 -12.41 -1.16
CA ILE A 133 12.49 -13.15 -0.06
C ILE A 133 13.61 -12.34 0.57
N ALA A 134 14.52 -11.77 -0.24
CA ALA A 134 15.63 -10.96 0.27
C ALA A 134 15.15 -9.75 1.10
N ARG A 135 13.97 -9.21 0.77
CA ARG A 135 13.36 -8.09 1.50
C ARG A 135 12.70 -8.53 2.81
N LEU A 136 12.20 -9.76 2.89
CA LEU A 136 11.63 -10.33 4.12
C LEU A 136 12.69 -10.61 5.19
N SER A 137 13.92 -10.89 4.77
CA SER A 137 15.05 -11.20 5.66
C SER A 137 15.75 -9.99 6.28
N GLN A 138 15.31 -8.76 5.96
CA GLN A 138 15.81 -7.52 6.57
C GLN A 138 15.13 -7.26 7.92
#